data_AF-A0A7X7BZM6-F1
#
_entry.id   AF-A0A7X7BZM6-F1
#
_cell.length_a   1.000
_cell.length_b   1.000
_cell.length_c   1.000
_cell.angle_alpha   90.00
_cell.angle_beta   90.00
_cell.angle_gamma   90.00
#
_symmetry.space_group_name_H-M   'P 1'
#
loop_
_entity.id
_entity.type
_entity.pdbx_description
1 polymer ?
#
loop_
_entity_poly.entity_id
_entity_poly.type
_entity_poly.pdbx_seq_one_letter_code
_entity_poly.pdbx_strand_id
1 'polypeptide(L)'
;RQHLSQQMSQLPGEEFAFLAPPVFEHTFAWEYASQRMRDLSGELLHQDVVNALDDSKNGRRYRFGAEFHPFKHQLTSWKKLLKEKKSIVVTSGTGSGKTECFMIPILNDLYEQSLTKKEALEGVHALFLYPLNALINSQKERLDAWTQHFGNKIRYCLYNGNTEERDSKVRKKQKPNQVLSRELMRKHPAPILVTNGTMLEYMLIRQMDAPILEKSKQNKTLRWIVLDEAHSYMGSQAAELALQLRRVLQAFGVEAKDIRFVATSATIADENAEQQLKLFLSQLAGIPTENIEVIGGQRSVPILPLTQKTSQLTFDDLCQIDPTYLVSPARFDALTQHDTACALRDSIVQSTKPKTSLELQKILEIKGIKLTQMQILEWLDLLTNTQANEKDQAFLKLRGHFMQRITQGLWSCISPDCEHKKDTELKNWPYGLVYANQRQHCDCGAPVLELAFCKECNEPHLLGAVIDVDGEDRLTQTVDGYLDEFSLLQDQEDDEDAPKQASKRDISEEINNHKLLLSHYKTSHRAYNFDKEGNETYKEDSIVTLYACASSCAAPDCGFTTTKPGQSPVERSILGAPFYVTQAIPSVLEFCPQISEEDLQ
;
A
#
# COMPACT_ATOMS: atom_id res chain seq x y z
N ARG A 1 -25.77 9.72 -14.31
CA ARG A 1 -25.59 9.31 -12.90
C ARG A 1 -26.26 7.96 -12.59
N GLN A 2 -27.58 7.80 -12.75
CA GLN A 2 -28.27 6.52 -12.50
C GLN A 2 -27.68 5.34 -13.31
N HIS A 3 -27.41 5.53 -14.60
CA HIS A 3 -26.71 4.55 -15.45
C HIS A 3 -25.38 4.09 -14.84
N LEU A 4 -24.50 5.03 -14.48
CA LEU A 4 -23.22 4.72 -13.84
C LEU A 4 -23.40 4.03 -12.49
N SER A 5 -24.42 4.42 -11.71
CA SER A 5 -24.74 3.75 -10.45
C SER A 5 -25.10 2.29 -10.68
N GLN A 6 -25.95 1.97 -11.66
CA GLN A 6 -26.31 0.58 -12.00
C GLN A 6 -25.09 -0.20 -12.49
N GLN A 7 -24.29 0.41 -13.36
CA GLN A 7 -23.07 -0.18 -13.91
C GLN A 7 -22.04 -0.49 -12.81
N MET A 8 -21.83 0.44 -11.88
CA MET A 8 -20.84 0.32 -10.81
C MET A 8 -21.32 -0.53 -9.62
N SER A 9 -22.63 -0.73 -9.46
CA SER A 9 -23.23 -1.58 -8.41
C SER A 9 -23.24 -3.07 -8.78
N GLN A 10 -22.60 -3.45 -9.89
CA GLN A 10 -22.40 -4.85 -10.27
C GLN A 10 -21.54 -5.59 -9.23
N LEU A 11 -21.59 -6.93 -9.28
CA LEU A 11 -20.82 -7.77 -8.38
C LEU A 11 -19.31 -7.50 -8.50
N PRO A 12 -18.56 -7.53 -7.38
CA PRO A 12 -17.13 -7.26 -7.40
C PRO A 12 -16.37 -8.15 -8.38
N GLY A 13 -15.61 -7.54 -9.30
CA GLY A 13 -14.87 -8.27 -10.33
C GLY A 13 -15.51 -8.33 -11.70
N GLU A 14 -16.78 -7.94 -11.83
CA GLU A 14 -17.39 -7.69 -13.13
C GLU A 14 -16.68 -6.54 -13.85
N GLU A 15 -16.79 -6.51 -15.18
CA GLU A 15 -16.04 -5.58 -16.03
C GLU A 15 -16.13 -4.14 -15.51
N PHE A 16 -17.34 -3.68 -15.18
CA PHE A 16 -17.61 -2.31 -14.77
C PHE A 16 -17.91 -2.11 -13.28
N ALA A 17 -17.70 -3.14 -12.47
CA ALA A 17 -17.95 -3.06 -11.05
C ALA A 17 -17.03 -2.03 -10.38
N PHE A 18 -17.56 -1.38 -9.36
CA PHE A 18 -16.82 -0.43 -8.53
C PHE A 18 -15.66 -1.08 -7.78
N LEU A 19 -15.88 -2.33 -7.36
CA LEU A 19 -14.92 -3.13 -6.60
C LEU A 19 -14.28 -4.18 -7.51
N ALA A 20 -12.97 -4.34 -7.37
CA ALA A 20 -12.29 -5.54 -7.85
C ALA A 20 -12.75 -6.76 -7.05
N PRO A 21 -12.52 -8.00 -7.53
CA PRO A 21 -12.87 -9.20 -6.77
C PRO A 21 -12.20 -9.13 -5.38
N PRO A 22 -12.95 -9.26 -4.27
CA PRO A 22 -12.37 -9.19 -2.94
C PRO A 22 -11.36 -10.31 -2.75
N VAL A 23 -10.26 -9.98 -2.07
CA VAL A 23 -9.13 -10.90 -1.84
C VAL A 23 -9.14 -11.33 -0.37
N PHE A 24 -9.06 -12.63 -0.13
CA PHE A 24 -9.15 -13.21 1.19
C PHE A 24 -7.86 -13.94 1.57
N GLU A 25 -7.41 -13.75 2.80
CA GLU A 25 -6.32 -14.48 3.42
C GLU A 25 -6.66 -14.82 4.87
N HIS A 26 -6.16 -15.95 5.37
CA HIS A 26 -6.35 -16.27 6.78
C HIS A 26 -5.38 -15.47 7.67
N THR A 27 -5.81 -15.16 8.89
CA THR A 27 -5.05 -14.37 9.87
C THR A 27 -4.85 -15.10 11.20
N PHE A 28 -4.92 -16.43 11.18
CA PHE A 28 -4.56 -17.28 12.31
C PHE A 28 -3.23 -16.84 12.96
N ALA A 29 -3.12 -17.00 14.28
CA ALA A 29 -1.92 -16.63 15.03
C ALA A 29 -0.65 -17.25 14.44
N TRP A 30 0.49 -16.60 14.62
CA TRP A 30 1.79 -17.19 14.27
C TRP A 30 2.22 -18.19 15.34
N GLU A 31 3.06 -19.16 14.97
CA GLU A 31 3.57 -20.14 15.93
C GLU A 31 4.40 -19.48 17.04
N TYR A 32 4.00 -19.72 18.28
CA TYR A 32 4.72 -19.30 19.46
C TYR A 32 5.93 -20.19 19.73
N ALA A 33 7.02 -19.59 20.21
CA ALA A 33 8.14 -20.31 20.78
C ALA A 33 7.74 -20.90 22.15
N SER A 34 8.47 -21.92 22.61
CA SER A 34 8.23 -22.51 23.94
C SER A 34 8.77 -21.65 25.08
N GLN A 35 9.77 -20.81 24.82
CA GLN A 35 10.36 -19.90 25.79
C GLN A 35 9.47 -18.68 26.04
N ARG A 36 9.42 -18.20 27.28
CA ARG A 36 8.81 -16.91 27.65
C ARG A 36 9.85 -15.79 27.61
N MET A 37 9.40 -14.54 27.54
CA MET A 37 10.29 -13.37 27.59
C MET A 37 11.19 -13.37 28.84
N ARG A 38 10.66 -13.75 30.01
CA ARG A 38 11.44 -13.88 31.25
C ARG A 38 12.55 -14.94 31.18
N ASP A 39 12.34 -16.02 30.41
CA ASP A 39 13.30 -17.12 30.31
C ASP A 39 14.50 -16.72 29.43
N LEU A 40 14.32 -15.72 28.56
CA LEU A 40 15.38 -15.18 27.70
C LEU A 40 16.30 -14.19 28.44
N SER A 41 15.88 -13.75 29.61
CA SER A 41 16.57 -12.77 30.43
C SER A 41 17.85 -13.33 31.04
N GLY A 42 18.97 -12.65 30.80
CA GLY A 42 20.30 -13.09 31.22
C GLY A 42 20.91 -14.20 30.35
N GLU A 43 20.14 -14.83 29.45
CA GLU A 43 20.64 -15.89 28.56
C GLU A 43 20.85 -15.41 27.12
N LEU A 44 19.82 -14.78 26.53
CA LEU A 44 19.87 -14.23 25.18
C LEU A 44 19.80 -12.71 25.18
N LEU A 45 19.01 -12.13 26.09
CA LEU A 45 18.79 -10.69 26.24
C LEU A 45 19.23 -10.24 27.63
N HIS A 46 19.74 -9.03 27.74
CA HIS A 46 20.08 -8.42 29.01
C HIS A 46 18.82 -8.18 29.87
N GLN A 47 18.91 -8.41 31.18
CA GLN A 47 17.77 -8.29 32.10
C GLN A 47 17.08 -6.92 32.03
N ASP A 48 17.86 -5.83 32.03
CA ASP A 48 17.29 -4.48 31.93
C ASP A 48 16.56 -4.21 30.61
N VAL A 49 16.95 -4.88 29.52
CA VAL A 49 16.25 -4.78 28.24
C VAL A 49 14.92 -5.50 28.30
N VAL A 50 14.88 -6.71 28.89
CA VAL A 50 13.62 -7.44 29.12
C VAL A 50 12.69 -6.64 30.04
N ASN A 51 13.22 -6.07 31.13
CA ASN A 51 12.46 -5.22 32.04
C ASN A 51 11.90 -3.97 31.33
N ALA A 52 12.71 -3.32 30.50
CA ALA A 52 12.27 -2.17 29.72
C ALA A 52 11.16 -2.53 28.71
N LEU A 53 11.20 -3.72 28.12
CA LEU A 53 10.16 -4.21 27.21
C LEU A 53 8.84 -4.56 27.96
N ASP A 54 8.92 -5.02 29.21
CA ASP A 54 7.74 -5.33 30.06
C ASP A 54 7.23 -4.14 30.89
N ASP A 55 7.83 -2.96 30.79
CA ASP A 55 7.39 -1.82 31.60
C ASP A 55 5.99 -1.34 31.21
N SER A 56 5.15 -1.09 32.22
CA SER A 56 3.77 -0.60 32.06
C SER A 56 3.65 0.72 31.27
N LYS A 57 4.70 1.56 31.26
CA LYS A 57 4.75 2.82 30.50
C LYS A 57 4.78 2.60 28.99
N ASN A 58 5.05 1.38 28.52
CA ASN A 58 4.94 1.03 27.10
C ASN A 58 3.47 0.95 26.62
N GLY A 59 2.51 1.09 27.55
CA GLY A 59 1.10 0.87 27.27
C GLY A 59 0.82 -0.61 26.94
N ARG A 60 -0.42 -0.92 26.58
CA ARG A 60 -0.80 -2.31 26.23
C ARG A 60 -0.18 -2.77 24.91
N ARG A 61 0.01 -1.84 23.96
CA ARG A 61 0.42 -2.14 22.58
C ARG A 61 1.89 -2.56 22.44
N TYR A 62 2.79 -1.96 23.21
CA TYR A 62 4.24 -2.16 23.06
C TYR A 62 4.89 -2.90 24.24
N ARG A 63 4.09 -3.35 25.21
CA ARG A 63 4.57 -4.10 26.38
C ARG A 63 4.67 -5.58 26.07
N PHE A 64 5.87 -6.13 26.22
CA PHE A 64 6.10 -7.57 26.23
C PHE A 64 5.97 -8.09 27.65
N GLY A 65 4.81 -8.65 27.98
CA GLY A 65 4.60 -9.29 29.28
C GLY A 65 5.69 -10.33 29.61
N ALA A 66 6.11 -10.45 30.86
CA ALA A 66 7.08 -11.48 31.28
C ALA A 66 6.67 -12.91 30.85
N GLU A 67 5.37 -13.20 30.83
CA GLU A 67 4.78 -14.48 30.43
C GLU A 67 4.49 -14.61 28.92
N PHE A 68 4.75 -13.55 28.15
CA PHE A 68 4.57 -13.56 26.70
C PHE A 68 5.56 -14.54 26.06
N HIS A 69 5.07 -15.35 25.13
CA HIS A 69 5.90 -16.19 24.30
C HIS A 69 6.13 -15.43 22.98
N PRO A 70 7.38 -15.14 22.57
CA PRO A 70 7.63 -14.57 21.26
C PRO A 70 7.29 -15.58 20.17
N PHE A 71 7.07 -15.10 18.95
CA PHE A 71 6.90 -16.01 17.82
C PHE A 71 8.21 -16.74 17.49
N LYS A 72 8.12 -17.95 16.95
CA LYS A 72 9.31 -18.77 16.61
C LYS A 72 10.27 -18.04 15.67
N HIS A 73 9.76 -17.32 14.67
CA HIS A 73 10.59 -16.53 13.76
C HIS A 73 11.31 -15.38 14.46
N GLN A 74 10.66 -14.69 15.41
CA GLN A 74 11.29 -13.64 16.22
C GLN A 74 12.45 -14.21 17.05
N LEU A 75 12.21 -15.28 17.81
CA LEU A 75 13.26 -15.91 18.61
C LEU A 75 14.42 -16.43 17.75
N THR A 76 14.11 -16.97 16.58
CA THR A 76 15.12 -17.41 15.61
C THR A 76 15.95 -16.22 15.13
N SER A 77 15.33 -15.10 14.75
CA SER A 77 16.03 -13.87 14.37
C SER A 77 16.95 -13.38 15.48
N TRP A 78 16.48 -13.37 16.73
CA TRP A 78 17.29 -12.92 17.86
C TRP A 78 18.53 -13.78 18.08
N LYS A 79 18.39 -15.12 18.01
CA LYS A 79 19.52 -16.05 18.11
C LYS A 79 20.52 -15.87 16.96
N LYS A 80 20.03 -15.76 15.71
CA LYS A 80 20.89 -15.56 14.53
C LYS A 80 21.66 -14.24 14.58
N LEU A 81 21.01 -13.15 14.98
CA LEU A 81 21.63 -11.82 15.03
C LEU A 81 22.59 -11.66 16.21
N LEU A 82 22.23 -12.13 17.41
CA LEU A 82 23.01 -11.92 18.63
C LEU A 82 24.12 -12.96 18.82
N LYS A 83 23.78 -14.26 18.76
CA LYS A 83 24.73 -15.36 19.04
C LYS A 83 25.58 -15.71 17.82
N GLU A 84 24.96 -15.93 16.66
CA GLU A 84 25.67 -16.36 15.44
C GLU A 84 26.23 -15.18 14.62
N LYS A 85 25.78 -13.96 14.89
CA LYS A 85 26.16 -12.72 14.17
C LYS A 85 25.92 -12.81 12.66
N LYS A 86 24.90 -13.56 12.23
CA LYS A 86 24.45 -13.60 10.84
C LYS A 86 23.62 -12.37 10.48
N SER A 87 23.62 -12.04 9.19
CA SER A 87 22.61 -11.16 8.59
C SER A 87 21.35 -11.97 8.29
N ILE A 88 20.18 -11.32 8.27
CA ILE A 88 18.91 -12.03 8.09
C ILE A 88 17.99 -11.36 7.07
N VAL A 89 17.15 -12.18 6.43
CA VAL A 89 15.97 -11.72 5.69
C VAL A 89 14.74 -12.29 6.39
N VAL A 90 13.85 -11.43 6.88
CA VAL A 90 12.59 -11.85 7.53
C VAL A 90 11.48 -11.82 6.49
N THR A 91 10.96 -13.00 6.13
CA THR A 91 9.87 -13.18 5.16
C THR A 91 8.62 -13.68 5.89
N SER A 92 7.73 -12.76 6.24
CA SER A 92 6.47 -13.11 6.91
C SER A 92 5.37 -12.09 6.62
N GLY A 93 4.12 -12.50 6.81
CA GLY A 93 2.95 -11.70 6.50
C GLY A 93 2.87 -10.40 7.32
N THR A 94 1.91 -9.54 6.98
CA THR A 94 1.64 -8.33 7.76
C THR A 94 1.19 -8.69 9.18
N GLY A 95 1.59 -7.89 10.17
CA GLY A 95 1.25 -8.12 11.58
C GLY A 95 1.97 -9.31 12.23
N SER A 96 3.01 -9.89 11.62
CA SER A 96 3.81 -10.98 12.22
C SER A 96 4.85 -10.53 13.24
N GLY A 97 4.95 -9.22 13.47
CA GLY A 97 6.01 -8.64 14.30
C GLY A 97 7.40 -8.73 13.67
N LYS A 98 7.52 -8.40 12.36
CA LYS A 98 8.81 -8.31 11.65
C LYS A 98 9.75 -7.29 12.29
N THR A 99 9.19 -6.17 12.76
CA THR A 99 9.94 -5.10 13.40
C THR A 99 10.67 -5.59 14.66
N GLU A 100 9.98 -6.38 15.47
CA GLU A 100 10.47 -6.97 16.71
C GLU A 100 11.61 -7.98 16.45
N CYS A 101 11.68 -8.59 15.26
CA CYS A 101 12.74 -9.54 14.88
C CYS A 101 14.13 -8.87 14.88
N PHE A 102 14.21 -7.57 14.57
CA PHE A 102 15.48 -6.85 14.50
C PHE A 102 15.63 -5.76 15.57
N MET A 103 14.54 -5.10 15.97
CA MET A 103 14.63 -4.02 16.95
C MET A 103 15.08 -4.52 18.32
N ILE A 104 14.61 -5.67 18.78
CA ILE A 104 14.99 -6.22 20.09
C ILE A 104 16.49 -6.56 20.14
N PRO A 105 17.07 -7.27 19.15
CA PRO A 105 18.52 -7.48 19.07
C PRO A 105 19.33 -6.18 19.02
N ILE A 106 18.88 -5.19 18.25
CA ILE A 106 19.56 -3.90 18.14
C ILE A 106 19.54 -3.17 19.49
N LEU A 107 18.38 -3.12 20.17
CA LEU A 107 18.29 -2.51 21.50
C LEU A 107 19.19 -3.22 22.51
N ASN A 108 19.26 -4.56 22.46
CA ASN A 108 20.16 -5.31 23.33
C ASN A 108 21.64 -4.97 23.08
N ASP A 109 22.09 -4.99 21.82
CA ASP A 109 23.48 -4.66 21.46
C ASP A 109 23.82 -3.20 21.80
N LEU A 110 22.89 -2.26 21.64
CA LEU A 110 23.09 -0.85 22.05
C LEU A 110 23.15 -0.71 23.57
N TYR A 111 22.31 -1.44 24.31
CA TYR A 111 22.32 -1.39 25.77
C TYR A 111 23.65 -1.90 26.34
N GLU A 112 24.12 -3.06 25.89
CA GLU A 112 25.41 -3.63 26.29
C GLU A 112 26.59 -2.69 25.98
N GLN A 113 26.54 -2.01 24.82
CA GLN A 113 27.53 -0.99 24.49
C GLN A 113 27.48 0.21 25.44
N SER A 114 26.28 0.65 25.84
CA SER A 114 26.11 1.77 26.77
C SER A 114 26.67 1.46 28.17
N LEU A 115 26.60 0.20 28.62
CA LEU A 115 27.20 -0.25 29.88
C LEU A 115 28.73 -0.16 29.83
N THR A 116 29.32 -0.51 28.69
CA THR A 116 30.78 -0.49 28.51
C THR A 116 31.32 0.93 28.50
N LYS A 117 30.65 1.86 27.81
CA LYS A 117 31.09 3.27 27.72
C LYS A 117 30.76 4.10 28.96
N LYS A 118 29.79 3.67 29.78
CA LYS A 118 29.25 4.41 30.95
C LYS A 118 28.71 5.81 30.65
N GLU A 119 28.51 6.13 29.38
CA GLU A 119 28.05 7.43 28.87
C GLU A 119 27.02 7.23 27.75
N ALA A 120 26.42 8.33 27.29
CA ALA A 120 25.51 8.31 26.16
C ALA A 120 26.20 7.82 24.89
N LEU A 121 25.55 6.93 24.14
CA LEU A 121 26.09 6.53 22.85
C LEU A 121 26.06 7.72 21.87
N GLU A 122 27.20 7.95 21.24
CA GLU A 122 27.41 8.95 20.20
C GLU A 122 27.91 8.27 18.92
N GLY A 123 27.54 8.87 17.77
CA GLY A 123 27.65 8.27 16.44
C GLY A 123 26.40 7.46 16.07
N VAL A 124 26.22 7.13 14.80
CA VAL A 124 25.15 6.22 14.34
C VAL A 124 25.66 4.78 14.46
N HIS A 125 24.92 3.95 15.17
CA HIS A 125 25.22 2.53 15.40
C HIS A 125 24.30 1.61 14.60
N ALA A 126 23.06 2.06 14.39
CA ALA A 126 22.06 1.36 13.61
C ALA A 126 21.37 2.32 12.63
N LEU A 127 21.45 1.99 11.35
CA LEU A 127 20.84 2.74 10.25
C LEU A 127 19.60 1.97 9.76
N PHE A 128 18.44 2.60 9.83
CA PHE A 128 17.18 2.00 9.37
C PHE A 128 16.74 2.76 8.12
N LEU A 129 16.56 2.03 7.02
CA LEU A 129 16.10 2.55 5.74
C LEU A 129 14.68 2.09 5.48
N TYR A 130 13.81 3.07 5.29
CA TYR A 130 12.41 2.88 4.91
C TYR A 130 12.16 3.54 3.55
N PRO A 131 11.30 2.96 2.71
CA PRO A 131 10.96 3.56 1.41
C PRO A 131 10.07 4.81 1.53
N LEU A 132 9.22 4.88 2.57
CA LEU A 132 8.22 5.94 2.72
C LEU A 132 8.29 6.63 4.10
N ASN A 133 8.09 7.95 4.13
CA ASN A 133 8.08 8.73 5.38
C ASN A 133 6.93 8.33 6.34
N ALA A 134 5.80 7.88 5.79
CA ALA A 134 4.68 7.37 6.60
C ALA A 134 5.12 6.15 7.45
N LEU A 135 5.93 5.25 6.87
CA LEU A 135 6.48 4.11 7.58
C LEU A 135 7.46 4.55 8.66
N ILE A 136 8.33 5.54 8.38
CA ILE A 136 9.24 6.13 9.38
C ILE A 136 8.44 6.65 10.60
N ASN A 137 7.37 7.41 10.35
CA ASN A 137 6.54 7.97 11.42
C ASN A 137 5.83 6.89 12.23
N SER A 138 5.40 5.80 11.59
CA SER A 138 4.77 4.65 12.28
C SER A 138 5.70 3.96 13.29
N GLN A 139 7.02 4.13 13.17
CA GLN A 139 7.99 3.57 14.12
C GLN A 139 8.24 4.46 15.33
N LYS A 140 7.78 5.72 15.32
CA LYS A 140 8.05 6.69 16.37
C LYS A 140 7.58 6.20 17.74
N GLU A 141 6.32 5.76 17.83
CA GLU A 141 5.70 5.34 19.09
C GLU A 141 6.43 4.13 19.68
N ARG A 142 6.76 3.14 18.84
CA ARG A 142 7.50 1.94 19.22
C ARG A 142 8.91 2.27 19.72
N LEU A 143 9.66 3.08 18.97
CA LEU A 143 11.00 3.51 19.35
C LEU A 143 10.97 4.29 20.66
N ASP A 144 10.02 5.21 20.81
CA ASP A 144 9.86 5.99 22.04
C ASP A 144 9.56 5.08 23.24
N ALA A 145 8.58 4.18 23.09
CA ALA A 145 8.15 3.26 24.14
C ALA A 145 9.34 2.46 24.68
N TRP A 146 10.18 1.89 23.83
CA TRP A 146 11.29 1.05 24.30
C TRP A 146 12.54 1.83 24.68
N THR A 147 12.84 2.96 24.02
CA THR A 147 14.08 3.71 24.30
C THR A 147 13.97 4.65 25.49
N GLN A 148 12.78 5.12 25.87
CA GLN A 148 12.60 6.04 27.01
C GLN A 148 13.17 5.51 28.32
N HIS A 149 13.18 4.18 28.50
CA HIS A 149 13.70 3.51 29.70
C HIS A 149 15.22 3.62 29.86
N PHE A 150 15.92 3.96 28.77
CA PHE A 150 17.36 4.15 28.77
C PHE A 150 17.77 5.63 28.81
N GLY A 151 16.80 6.54 28.97
CA GLY A 151 17.03 7.98 29.07
C GLY A 151 17.78 8.52 27.85
N ASN A 152 18.93 9.17 28.07
CA ASN A 152 19.78 9.69 27.01
C ASN A 152 20.85 8.69 26.53
N LYS A 153 20.92 7.48 27.10
CA LYS A 153 21.95 6.48 26.74
C LYS A 153 21.74 5.92 25.34
N ILE A 154 20.48 5.65 25.00
CA ILE A 154 20.06 5.16 23.69
C ILE A 154 19.07 6.17 23.11
N ARG A 155 19.53 6.93 22.11
CA ARG A 155 18.71 7.94 21.43
C ARG A 155 18.35 7.49 20.03
N TYR A 156 17.23 7.96 19.51
CA TYR A 156 16.86 7.77 18.11
C TYR A 156 16.56 9.11 17.43
N CYS A 157 16.71 9.13 16.10
CA CYS A 157 16.28 10.24 15.26
C CYS A 157 15.53 9.73 14.04
N LEU A 158 14.40 10.37 13.74
CA LEU A 158 13.70 10.23 12.47
C LEU A 158 14.19 11.36 11.56
N TYR A 159 15.18 11.05 10.72
CA TYR A 159 15.88 12.00 9.86
C TYR A 159 15.30 11.93 8.45
N ASN A 160 14.43 12.88 8.10
CA ASN A 160 13.75 12.94 6.80
C ASN A 160 13.51 14.40 6.37
N GLY A 161 12.72 14.58 5.31
CA GLY A 161 12.37 15.90 4.78
C GLY A 161 11.71 16.83 5.81
N ASN A 162 10.96 16.25 6.76
CA ASN A 162 10.19 16.98 7.77
C ASN A 162 10.96 17.22 9.08
N THR A 163 12.22 16.78 9.18
CA THR A 163 13.03 17.04 10.37
C THR A 163 13.36 18.52 10.45
N GLU A 164 12.98 19.16 11.56
CA GLU A 164 13.25 20.57 11.81
C GLU A 164 14.75 20.88 11.73
N GLU A 165 15.11 21.98 11.08
CA GLU A 165 16.51 22.35 10.93
C GLU A 165 17.10 22.81 12.28
N ARG A 166 16.38 23.72 12.95
CA ARG A 166 16.87 24.45 14.13
C ARG A 166 16.40 23.81 15.45
N ASP A 167 17.32 23.65 16.39
CA ASP A 167 17.03 23.16 17.74
C ASP A 167 16.03 24.06 18.49
N SER A 168 16.14 25.38 18.30
CA SER A 168 15.30 26.37 18.98
C SER A 168 13.78 26.18 18.74
N LYS A 169 13.38 25.64 17.58
CA LYS A 169 11.97 25.38 17.24
C LYS A 169 11.38 24.17 17.96
N VAL A 170 12.22 23.19 18.32
CA VAL A 170 11.78 21.91 18.90
C VAL A 170 12.10 21.76 20.38
N ARG A 171 12.82 22.72 20.97
CA ARG A 171 13.26 22.70 22.37
C ARG A 171 12.17 22.35 23.38
N LYS A 172 10.93 22.82 23.18
CA LYS A 172 9.78 22.52 24.06
C LYS A 172 9.24 21.08 23.93
N LYS A 173 9.51 20.41 22.81
CA LYS A 173 9.06 19.05 22.49
C LYS A 173 10.15 17.99 22.74
N GLN A 174 11.34 18.42 23.16
CA GLN A 174 12.53 17.58 23.28
C GLN A 174 12.35 16.49 24.35
N LYS A 175 12.63 15.24 23.98
CA LYS A 175 12.70 14.10 24.90
C LYS A 175 14.16 13.65 25.07
N PRO A 176 14.54 13.03 26.20
CA PRO A 176 15.91 12.55 26.41
C PRO A 176 16.37 11.51 25.39
N ASN A 177 15.46 10.64 24.96
CA ASN A 177 15.68 9.51 24.06
C ASN A 177 15.45 9.85 22.58
N GLN A 178 14.99 11.06 22.23
CA GLN A 178 14.68 11.44 20.85
C GLN A 178 15.43 12.70 20.41
N VAL A 179 16.09 12.67 19.25
CA VAL A 179 16.65 13.86 18.62
C VAL A 179 15.69 14.38 17.54
N LEU A 180 15.26 15.64 17.69
CA LEU A 180 14.19 16.24 16.89
C LEU A 180 14.66 17.23 15.82
N SER A 181 15.93 17.64 15.83
CA SER A 181 16.46 18.61 14.85
C SER A 181 17.75 18.15 14.19
N ARG A 182 17.99 18.68 12.99
CA ARG A 182 19.22 18.43 12.21
C ARG A 182 20.45 19.03 12.90
N GLU A 183 20.33 20.23 13.47
CA GLU A 183 21.39 20.83 14.29
C GLU A 183 21.81 19.93 15.46
N LEU A 184 20.85 19.37 16.20
CA LEU A 184 21.17 18.43 17.28
C LEU A 184 21.78 17.14 16.75
N MET A 185 21.31 16.61 15.61
CA MET A 185 21.91 15.41 15.02
C MET A 185 23.36 15.63 14.60
N ARG A 186 23.71 16.77 14.02
CA ARG A 186 25.10 17.11 13.68
C ARG A 186 25.97 17.27 14.93
N LYS A 187 25.43 17.90 15.97
CA LYS A 187 26.14 18.13 17.25
C LYS A 187 26.31 16.86 18.07
N HIS A 188 25.28 16.03 18.18
CA HIS A 188 25.26 14.81 18.98
C HIS A 188 24.49 13.71 18.24
N PRO A 189 25.12 13.05 17.24
CA PRO A 189 24.46 12.02 16.45
C PRO A 189 23.85 10.93 17.33
N ALA A 190 22.60 10.58 17.06
CA ALA A 190 21.89 9.52 17.77
C ALA A 190 22.35 8.12 17.30
N PRO A 191 22.43 7.12 18.19
CA PRO A 191 22.82 5.76 17.82
C PRO A 191 21.83 5.06 16.89
N ILE A 192 20.54 5.40 16.94
CA ILE A 192 19.53 4.89 16.00
C ILE A 192 19.15 6.01 15.02
N LEU A 193 19.44 5.81 13.75
CA LEU A 193 19.07 6.72 12.67
C LEU A 193 18.02 6.06 11.77
N VAL A 194 16.83 6.63 11.71
CA VAL A 194 15.76 6.18 10.80
C VAL A 194 15.61 7.20 9.68
N THR A 195 15.79 6.78 8.43
CA THR A 195 15.81 7.66 7.26
C THR A 195 15.29 6.93 6.02
N ASN A 196 15.26 7.62 4.88
CA ASN A 196 15.02 7.04 3.56
C ASN A 196 16.27 7.18 2.66
N GLY A 197 16.27 6.52 1.50
CA GLY A 197 17.41 6.53 0.57
C GLY A 197 17.79 7.94 0.10
N THR A 198 16.81 8.79 -0.21
CA THR A 198 17.06 10.18 -0.64
C THR A 198 17.72 11.02 0.45
N MET A 199 17.26 10.92 1.69
CA MET A 199 17.80 11.71 2.79
C MET A 199 19.18 11.19 3.23
N LEU A 200 19.40 9.89 3.13
CA LEU A 200 20.73 9.30 3.29
C LEU A 200 21.70 9.84 2.22
N GLU A 201 21.26 9.95 0.97
CA GLU A 201 22.06 10.51 -0.12
C GLU A 201 22.51 11.93 0.17
N TYR A 202 21.56 12.77 0.59
CA TYR A 202 21.87 14.14 0.99
C TYR A 202 22.85 14.19 2.17
N MET A 203 22.69 13.34 3.18
CA MET A 203 23.61 13.29 4.32
C MET A 203 25.05 12.95 3.89
N LEU A 204 25.22 12.08 2.89
CA LEU A 204 26.54 11.69 2.36
C LEU A 204 27.23 12.81 1.57
N ILE A 205 26.48 13.75 1.00
CA ILE A 205 27.00 14.80 0.10
C ILE A 205 27.13 16.16 0.81
N ARG A 206 26.18 16.49 1.70
CA ARG A 206 26.10 17.82 2.32
C ARG A 206 27.21 18.00 3.35
N GLN A 207 28.06 19.01 3.14
CA GLN A 207 29.12 19.37 4.10
C GLN A 207 28.59 19.66 5.51
N MET A 208 27.41 20.27 5.62
CA MET A 208 26.80 20.54 6.93
C MET A 208 26.46 19.26 7.71
N ASP A 209 26.21 18.14 7.02
CA ASP A 209 25.87 16.86 7.64
C ASP A 209 27.12 15.98 7.91
N ALA A 210 28.30 16.40 7.41
CA ALA A 210 29.57 15.71 7.61
C ALA A 210 29.88 15.35 9.08
N PRO A 211 29.58 16.20 10.09
CA PRO A 211 29.82 15.85 11.50
C PRO A 211 29.11 14.56 11.96
N ILE A 212 27.97 14.22 11.36
CA ILE A 212 27.26 12.97 11.65
C ILE A 212 28.13 11.77 11.26
N LEU A 213 28.70 11.83 10.06
CA LEU A 213 29.54 10.77 9.49
C LEU A 213 30.90 10.72 10.18
N GLU A 214 31.55 11.86 10.40
CA GLU A 214 32.87 11.95 11.02
C GLU A 214 32.90 11.36 12.42
N LYS A 215 31.93 11.73 13.28
CA LYS A 215 31.81 11.19 14.64
C LYS A 215 31.54 9.69 14.65
N SER A 216 30.74 9.21 13.71
CA SER A 216 30.44 7.79 13.57
C SER A 216 31.65 7.01 13.06
N LYS A 217 32.40 7.59 12.11
CA LYS A 217 33.61 7.03 11.51
C LYS A 217 34.77 6.93 12.49
N GLN A 218 34.96 7.95 13.32
CA GLN A 218 36.05 8.01 14.30
C GLN A 218 36.09 6.77 15.21
N ASN A 219 34.92 6.27 15.61
CA ASN A 219 34.79 5.10 16.47
C ASN A 219 34.24 3.87 15.74
N LYS A 220 34.11 3.92 14.41
CA LYS A 220 33.52 2.87 13.56
C LYS A 220 32.22 2.29 14.16
N THR A 221 31.29 3.18 14.51
CA THR A 221 30.15 2.82 15.36
C THR A 221 29.08 2.00 14.66
N LEU A 222 28.95 2.11 13.33
CA LEU A 222 27.91 1.45 12.57
C LEU A 222 28.09 -0.08 12.64
N ARG A 223 27.05 -0.78 13.08
CA ARG A 223 27.02 -2.25 13.24
C ARG A 223 25.78 -2.89 12.62
N TRP A 224 24.75 -2.09 12.35
CA TRP A 224 23.46 -2.56 11.87
C TRP A 224 22.96 -1.72 10.71
N ILE A 225 22.52 -2.38 9.63
CA ILE A 225 21.78 -1.74 8.55
C ILE A 225 20.48 -2.53 8.37
N VAL A 226 19.35 -1.86 8.60
CA VAL A 226 18.01 -2.43 8.44
C VAL A 226 17.39 -1.85 7.17
N LEU A 227 16.87 -2.73 6.33
CA LEU A 227 16.18 -2.44 5.08
C LEU A 227 14.74 -2.93 5.25
N ASP A 228 13.85 -2.02 5.61
CA ASP A 228 12.44 -2.38 5.76
C ASP A 228 11.73 -2.34 4.41
N GLU A 229 10.81 -3.27 4.20
CA GLU A 229 10.10 -3.47 2.94
C GLU A 229 11.03 -3.62 1.73
N ALA A 230 12.07 -4.44 1.88
CA ALA A 230 13.10 -4.64 0.88
C ALA A 230 12.57 -5.07 -0.50
N HIS A 231 11.36 -5.64 -0.54
CA HIS A 231 10.63 -5.96 -1.78
C HIS A 231 10.27 -4.73 -2.64
N SER A 232 10.26 -3.52 -2.08
CA SER A 232 10.08 -2.28 -2.85
C SER A 232 11.31 -1.95 -3.69
N TYR A 233 12.49 -2.43 -3.31
CA TYR A 233 13.73 -2.19 -4.04
C TYR A 233 13.91 -3.27 -5.13
N MET A 234 13.42 -3.00 -6.34
CA MET A 234 13.60 -3.87 -7.50
C MET A 234 14.25 -3.15 -8.67
N GLY A 235 14.88 -3.91 -9.56
CA GLY A 235 15.48 -3.38 -10.80
C GLY A 235 16.53 -2.29 -10.53
N SER A 236 16.39 -1.14 -11.20
CA SER A 236 17.32 -0.01 -11.08
C SER A 236 17.42 0.54 -9.66
N GLN A 237 16.33 0.56 -8.90
CA GLN A 237 16.32 1.06 -7.52
C GLN A 237 17.18 0.19 -6.59
N ALA A 238 17.17 -1.13 -6.78
CA ALA A 238 18.02 -2.03 -6.02
C ALA A 238 19.51 -1.80 -6.32
N ALA A 239 19.85 -1.57 -7.59
CA ALA A 239 21.23 -1.27 -8.00
C ALA A 239 21.73 0.06 -7.42
N GLU A 240 20.88 1.09 -7.42
CA GLU A 240 21.18 2.39 -6.80
C GLU A 240 21.40 2.25 -5.30
N LEU A 241 20.50 1.55 -4.59
CA LEU A 241 20.63 1.29 -3.16
C LEU A 241 21.93 0.53 -2.83
N ALA A 242 22.30 -0.48 -3.63
CA ALA A 242 23.54 -1.22 -3.43
C ALA A 242 24.79 -0.30 -3.53
N LEU A 243 24.83 0.61 -4.50
CA LEU A 243 25.91 1.59 -4.63
C LEU A 243 25.91 2.60 -3.49
N GLN A 244 24.72 3.05 -3.07
CA GLN A 244 24.57 3.92 -1.91
C GLN A 244 25.10 3.25 -0.64
N LEU A 245 24.74 2.00 -0.37
CA LEU A 245 25.23 1.26 0.80
C LEU A 245 26.76 1.13 0.79
N ARG A 246 27.40 0.89 -0.37
CA ARG A 246 28.87 0.87 -0.45
C ARG A 246 29.49 2.20 -0.03
N ARG A 247 28.90 3.33 -0.44
CA ARG A 247 29.33 4.67 -0.03
C ARG A 247 29.09 4.92 1.46
N VAL A 248 27.99 4.42 2.01
CA VAL A 248 27.72 4.47 3.46
C VAL A 248 28.84 3.75 4.20
N LEU A 249 29.16 2.50 3.86
CA LEU A 249 30.22 1.75 4.54
C LEU A 249 31.56 2.51 4.52
N GLN A 250 31.93 3.10 3.36
CA GLN A 250 33.13 3.94 3.24
C GLN A 250 33.07 5.22 4.09
N ALA A 251 31.93 5.91 4.09
CA ALA A 251 31.72 7.14 4.87
C ALA A 251 31.79 6.87 6.38
N PHE A 252 31.27 5.72 6.83
CA PHE A 252 31.30 5.27 8.22
C PHE A 252 32.61 4.54 8.59
N GLY A 253 33.52 4.29 7.64
CA GLY A 253 34.82 3.66 7.88
C GLY A 253 34.76 2.19 8.33
N VAL A 254 33.70 1.48 7.91
CA VAL A 254 33.40 0.08 8.26
C VAL A 254 33.38 -0.78 7.01
N GLU A 255 33.58 -2.09 7.16
CA GLU A 255 33.47 -3.06 6.08
C GLU A 255 32.15 -3.85 6.18
N ALA A 256 31.68 -4.43 5.08
CA ALA A 256 30.42 -5.17 5.06
C ALA A 256 30.40 -6.34 6.08
N LYS A 257 31.54 -6.96 6.35
CA LYS A 257 31.70 -8.03 7.36
C LYS A 257 31.50 -7.57 8.80
N ASP A 258 31.64 -6.26 9.06
CA ASP A 258 31.45 -5.66 10.39
C ASP A 258 29.97 -5.35 10.67
N ILE A 259 29.12 -5.45 9.63
CA ILE A 259 27.72 -5.05 9.66
C ILE A 259 26.81 -6.27 9.63
N ARG A 260 25.80 -6.25 10.49
CA ARG A 260 24.65 -7.15 10.41
C ARG A 260 23.56 -6.46 9.59
N PHE A 261 23.30 -7.01 8.42
CA PHE A 261 22.21 -6.56 7.56
C PHE A 261 20.93 -7.29 7.94
N VAL A 262 19.84 -6.53 8.02
CA VAL A 262 18.50 -7.07 8.20
C VAL A 262 17.65 -6.55 7.05
N ALA A 263 17.01 -7.45 6.32
CA ALA A 263 15.97 -7.08 5.37
C ALA A 263 14.62 -7.64 5.82
N THR A 264 13.55 -6.87 5.71
CA THR A 264 12.20 -7.38 5.85
C THR A 264 11.54 -7.42 4.48
N SER A 265 10.74 -8.45 4.23
CA SER A 265 9.95 -8.55 3.01
C SER A 265 8.58 -9.14 3.33
N ALA A 266 7.57 -8.71 2.59
CA ALA A 266 6.35 -9.48 2.47
C ALA A 266 6.67 -10.88 1.93
N THR A 267 5.80 -11.85 2.25
CA THR A 267 5.98 -13.25 1.85
C THR A 267 6.09 -13.40 0.34
N ILE A 268 7.27 -13.81 -0.13
CA ILE A 268 7.47 -14.26 -1.50
C ILE A 268 7.16 -15.76 -1.55
N ALA A 269 6.03 -16.12 -2.15
CA ALA A 269 5.64 -17.50 -2.36
C ALA A 269 6.19 -18.00 -3.71
N ASP A 270 7.42 -18.52 -3.67
CA ASP A 270 8.11 -19.19 -4.79
C ASP A 270 9.00 -20.31 -4.22
N GLU A 271 9.16 -21.42 -4.95
CA GLU A 271 9.96 -22.58 -4.54
C GLU A 271 11.45 -22.21 -4.35
N ASN A 272 11.91 -21.19 -5.08
CA ASN A 272 13.28 -20.66 -4.99
C ASN A 272 13.39 -19.35 -4.18
N ALA A 273 12.31 -18.93 -3.50
CA ALA A 273 12.27 -17.64 -2.81
C ALA A 273 13.39 -17.49 -1.78
N GLU A 274 13.72 -18.55 -1.05
CA GLU A 274 14.78 -18.51 -0.02
C GLU A 274 16.14 -18.19 -0.64
N GLN A 275 16.51 -18.90 -1.71
CA GLN A 275 17.79 -18.69 -2.39
C GLN A 275 17.84 -17.32 -3.07
N GLN A 276 16.75 -16.90 -3.72
CA GLN A 276 16.65 -15.58 -4.33
C GLN A 276 16.81 -14.46 -3.29
N LEU A 277 16.17 -14.57 -2.13
CA LEU A 277 16.30 -13.59 -1.04
C LEU A 277 17.71 -13.53 -0.46
N LYS A 278 18.38 -14.70 -0.30
CA LYS A 278 19.81 -14.75 0.10
C LYS A 278 20.70 -14.06 -0.92
N LEU A 279 20.51 -14.35 -2.21
CA LEU A 279 21.27 -13.73 -3.30
C LEU A 279 21.01 -12.23 -3.40
N PHE A 280 19.76 -11.81 -3.27
CA PHE A 280 19.37 -10.41 -3.27
C PHE A 280 20.10 -9.62 -2.17
N LEU A 281 20.02 -10.07 -0.92
CA LEU A 281 20.71 -9.38 0.17
C LEU A 281 22.23 -9.47 0.02
N SER A 282 22.77 -10.59 -0.47
CA SER A 282 24.20 -10.76 -0.75
C SER A 282 24.71 -9.72 -1.75
N GLN A 283 24.00 -9.53 -2.87
CA GLN A 283 24.36 -8.57 -3.91
C GLN A 283 24.23 -7.12 -3.42
N LEU A 284 23.18 -6.85 -2.64
CA LEU A 284 22.91 -5.52 -2.12
C LEU A 284 23.92 -5.09 -1.04
N ALA A 285 24.22 -5.98 -0.10
CA ALA A 285 25.07 -5.72 1.05
C ALA A 285 26.56 -6.03 0.80
N GLY A 286 26.88 -6.82 -0.22
CA GLY A 286 28.25 -7.26 -0.51
C GLY A 286 28.79 -8.29 0.49
N ILE A 287 27.94 -9.16 1.02
CA ILE A 287 28.32 -10.22 1.97
C ILE A 287 28.06 -11.62 1.38
N PRO A 288 28.82 -12.66 1.78
CA PRO A 288 28.59 -14.03 1.32
C PRO A 288 27.23 -14.60 1.73
N THR A 289 26.65 -15.45 0.89
CA THR A 289 25.33 -16.06 1.16
C THR A 289 25.30 -16.95 2.39
N GLU A 290 26.43 -17.58 2.79
CA GLU A 290 26.52 -18.38 4.01
C GLU A 290 26.29 -17.57 5.31
N ASN A 291 26.52 -16.25 5.24
CA ASN A 291 26.33 -15.31 6.34
C ASN A 291 24.91 -14.74 6.38
N ILE A 292 24.01 -15.19 5.50
CA ILE A 292 22.62 -14.74 5.42
C ILE A 292 21.70 -15.89 5.78
N GLU A 293 20.76 -15.65 6.68
CA GLU A 293 19.68 -16.57 7.02
C GLU A 293 18.32 -16.00 6.59
N VAL A 294 17.49 -16.80 5.92
CA VAL A 294 16.11 -16.40 5.60
C VAL A 294 15.20 -17.01 6.64
N ILE A 295 14.41 -16.19 7.29
CA ILE A 295 13.57 -16.58 8.42
C ILE A 295 12.12 -16.33 8.04
N GLY A 296 11.40 -17.43 7.82
CA GLY A 296 9.97 -17.46 7.54
C GLY A 296 9.12 -17.52 8.81
N GLY A 297 7.94 -16.90 8.78
CA GLY A 297 6.90 -17.14 9.79
C GLY A 297 6.01 -18.32 9.41
N GLN A 298 5.59 -19.13 10.38
CA GLN A 298 4.57 -20.17 10.20
C GLN A 298 3.32 -19.84 11.01
N ARG A 299 2.15 -20.08 10.42
CA ARG A 299 0.86 -19.83 11.04
C ARG A 299 0.45 -21.05 11.87
N SER A 300 0.05 -20.83 13.11
CA SER A 300 -0.55 -21.84 13.99
C SER A 300 -2.03 -21.97 13.65
N VAL A 301 -2.31 -22.76 12.61
CA VAL A 301 -3.68 -23.02 12.17
C VAL A 301 -4.25 -24.20 12.97
N PRO A 302 -5.41 -24.04 13.64
CA PRO A 302 -6.04 -25.14 14.36
C PRO A 302 -6.34 -26.32 13.42
N ILE A 303 -5.87 -27.51 13.80
CA ILE A 303 -6.20 -28.75 13.06
C ILE A 303 -7.65 -29.10 13.38
N LEU A 304 -8.47 -29.30 12.35
CA LEU A 304 -9.84 -29.75 12.54
C LEU A 304 -9.86 -31.24 12.94
N PRO A 305 -10.76 -31.67 13.84
CA PRO A 305 -10.92 -33.08 14.18
C PRO A 305 -11.26 -33.90 12.93
N LEU A 306 -10.56 -35.02 12.72
CA LEU A 306 -10.90 -35.97 11.68
C LEU A 306 -12.23 -36.63 12.04
N THR A 307 -13.30 -36.30 11.32
CA THR A 307 -14.63 -36.86 11.56
C THR A 307 -15.02 -37.78 10.41
N GLN A 308 -15.50 -38.99 10.74
CA GLN A 308 -15.94 -39.99 9.75
C GLN A 308 -17.38 -39.77 9.25
N LYS A 309 -18.09 -38.79 9.81
CA LYS A 309 -19.47 -38.46 9.47
C LYS A 309 -19.51 -37.15 8.69
N THR A 310 -20.19 -37.17 7.55
CA THR A 310 -20.52 -35.97 6.77
C THR A 310 -21.89 -35.47 7.23
N SER A 311 -21.96 -34.20 7.63
CA SER A 311 -23.20 -33.50 7.93
C SER A 311 -24.03 -33.34 6.66
N GLN A 312 -25.34 -33.59 6.75
CA GLN A 312 -26.31 -33.34 5.67
C GLN A 312 -27.08 -32.03 5.87
N LEU A 313 -26.69 -31.22 6.86
CA LEU A 313 -27.33 -29.93 7.12
C LEU A 313 -27.12 -28.98 5.95
N THR A 314 -28.16 -28.23 5.61
CA THR A 314 -28.06 -27.15 4.62
C THR A 314 -27.34 -25.94 5.20
N PHE A 315 -26.97 -24.97 4.35
CA PHE A 315 -26.42 -23.70 4.82
C PHE A 315 -27.38 -22.97 5.78
N ASP A 316 -28.68 -22.97 5.46
CA ASP A 316 -29.70 -22.33 6.30
C ASP A 316 -29.81 -23.03 7.66
N ASP A 317 -29.77 -24.37 7.70
CA ASP A 317 -29.79 -25.12 8.95
C ASP A 317 -28.59 -24.75 9.85
N LEU A 318 -27.40 -24.62 9.26
CA LEU A 318 -26.18 -24.23 9.98
C LEU A 318 -26.29 -22.80 10.55
N CYS A 319 -26.86 -21.87 9.79
CA CYS A 319 -27.11 -20.49 10.22
C CYS A 319 -28.11 -20.42 11.39
N GLN A 320 -29.05 -21.36 11.50
CA GLN A 320 -30.02 -21.41 12.60
C GLN A 320 -29.47 -22.02 13.90
N ILE A 321 -28.27 -22.61 13.89
CA ILE A 321 -27.62 -23.07 15.12
C ILE A 321 -27.04 -21.85 15.84
N ASP A 322 -27.59 -21.49 17.00
CA ASP A 322 -27.13 -20.37 17.83
C ASP A 322 -26.87 -19.05 17.07
N PRO A 323 -27.85 -18.52 16.31
CA PRO A 323 -27.64 -17.47 15.29
C PRO A 323 -27.11 -16.15 15.86
N THR A 324 -27.32 -15.90 17.16
CA THR A 324 -26.92 -14.67 17.83
C THR A 324 -25.54 -14.74 18.51
N TYR A 325 -24.95 -15.93 18.60
CA TYR A 325 -23.72 -16.16 19.39
C TYR A 325 -22.55 -16.53 18.49
N LEU A 326 -21.40 -15.85 18.68
CA LEU A 326 -20.15 -16.19 18.02
C LEU A 326 -19.59 -17.54 18.52
N VAL A 327 -19.70 -17.79 19.83
CA VAL A 327 -19.29 -19.04 20.46
C VAL A 327 -20.44 -20.03 20.39
N SER A 328 -20.31 -21.03 19.53
CA SER A 328 -21.28 -22.12 19.39
C SER A 328 -20.52 -23.43 19.11
N PRO A 329 -20.31 -24.26 20.15
CA PRO A 329 -19.72 -25.58 19.98
C PRO A 329 -20.52 -26.45 19.00
N ALA A 330 -21.86 -26.38 19.05
CA ALA A 330 -22.74 -27.16 18.19
C ALA A 330 -22.59 -26.78 16.71
N ARG A 331 -22.55 -25.47 16.40
CA ARG A 331 -22.32 -25.00 15.02
C ARG A 331 -20.91 -25.33 14.56
N PHE A 332 -19.91 -25.15 15.43
CA PHE A 332 -18.53 -25.50 15.13
C PHE A 332 -18.40 -26.99 14.76
N ASP A 333 -18.96 -27.89 15.58
CA ASP A 333 -18.95 -29.34 15.31
C ASP A 333 -19.67 -29.68 14.00
N ALA A 334 -20.81 -29.04 13.72
CA ALA A 334 -21.52 -29.21 12.46
C ALA A 334 -20.69 -28.75 11.24
N LEU A 335 -19.95 -27.64 11.36
CA LEU A 335 -19.06 -27.13 10.32
C LEU A 335 -17.85 -28.05 10.08
N THR A 336 -17.27 -28.64 11.13
CA THR A 336 -16.15 -29.61 10.98
C THR A 336 -16.55 -30.86 10.17
N GLN A 337 -17.86 -31.14 10.10
CA GLN A 337 -18.43 -32.28 9.41
C GLN A 337 -19.01 -31.91 8.04
N HIS A 338 -18.96 -30.65 7.63
CA HIS A 338 -19.58 -30.19 6.38
C HIS A 338 -18.54 -29.97 5.27
N ASP A 339 -18.71 -30.68 4.15
CA ASP A 339 -17.73 -30.71 3.04
C ASP A 339 -17.42 -29.31 2.49
N THR A 340 -18.43 -28.48 2.25
CA THR A 340 -18.25 -27.10 1.77
C THR A 340 -17.46 -26.23 2.75
N ALA A 341 -17.78 -26.28 4.05
CA ALA A 341 -17.10 -25.49 5.08
C ALA A 341 -15.62 -25.86 5.16
N CYS A 342 -15.33 -27.16 5.21
CA CYS A 342 -13.96 -27.68 5.24
C CYS A 342 -13.20 -27.37 3.95
N ALA A 343 -13.81 -27.59 2.78
CA ALA A 343 -13.19 -27.30 1.48
C ALA A 343 -12.87 -25.81 1.31
N LEU A 344 -13.76 -24.91 1.73
CA LEU A 344 -13.54 -23.47 1.67
C LEU A 344 -12.44 -23.04 2.65
N ARG A 345 -12.47 -23.52 3.91
CA ARG A 345 -11.41 -23.28 4.90
C ARG A 345 -10.06 -23.74 4.37
N ASP A 346 -9.96 -24.96 3.87
CA ASP A 346 -8.72 -25.54 3.35
C ASP A 346 -8.18 -24.76 2.15
N SER A 347 -9.06 -24.33 1.24
CA SER A 347 -8.67 -23.54 0.06
C SER A 347 -8.00 -22.21 0.42
N ILE A 348 -8.32 -21.65 1.59
CA ILE A 348 -7.72 -20.41 2.10
C ILE A 348 -6.50 -20.71 2.97
N VAL A 349 -6.62 -21.65 3.90
CA VAL A 349 -5.58 -21.99 4.90
C VAL A 349 -4.34 -22.61 4.27
N GLN A 350 -4.51 -23.46 3.25
CA GLN A 350 -3.39 -24.14 2.59
C GLN A 350 -2.74 -23.25 1.53
N SER A 351 -3.32 -22.09 1.23
CA SER A 351 -2.78 -21.20 0.22
C SER A 351 -1.67 -20.32 0.79
N THR A 352 -0.54 -20.27 0.10
CA THR A 352 0.56 -19.33 0.40
C THR A 352 0.29 -17.93 -0.15
N LYS A 353 -0.75 -17.77 -0.97
CA LYS A 353 -1.15 -16.50 -1.58
C LYS A 353 -2.61 -16.20 -1.22
N PRO A 354 -2.96 -14.93 -0.94
CA PRO A 354 -4.34 -14.53 -0.82
C PRO A 354 -5.15 -14.92 -2.07
N LYS A 355 -6.43 -15.24 -1.90
CA LYS A 355 -7.31 -15.74 -2.95
C LYS A 355 -8.50 -14.82 -3.17
N THR A 356 -8.77 -14.51 -4.43
CA THR A 356 -10.00 -13.80 -4.81
C THR A 356 -11.22 -14.71 -4.61
N SER A 357 -12.39 -14.11 -4.38
CA SER A 357 -13.67 -14.84 -4.37
C SER A 357 -13.90 -15.66 -5.66
N LEU A 358 -13.48 -15.15 -6.82
CA LEU A 358 -13.57 -15.85 -8.10
C LEU A 358 -12.60 -17.05 -8.20
N GLU A 359 -11.40 -16.96 -7.63
CA GLU A 359 -10.49 -18.11 -7.54
C GLU A 359 -11.04 -19.18 -6.58
N LEU A 360 -11.60 -18.78 -5.44
CA LEU A 360 -12.23 -19.71 -4.50
C LEU A 360 -13.40 -20.46 -5.17
N GLN A 361 -14.22 -19.75 -5.96
CA GLN A 361 -15.28 -20.35 -6.76
C GLN A 361 -14.74 -21.45 -7.69
N LYS A 362 -13.71 -21.14 -8.47
CA LYS A 362 -13.08 -22.11 -9.38
C LYS A 362 -12.48 -23.32 -8.64
N ILE A 363 -11.84 -23.10 -7.49
CA ILE A 363 -11.26 -24.18 -6.67
C ILE A 363 -12.36 -25.12 -6.14
N LEU A 364 -13.47 -24.55 -5.68
CA LEU A 364 -14.62 -25.31 -5.19
C LEU A 364 -15.33 -26.08 -6.31
N GLU A 365 -15.46 -25.48 -7.50
CA GLU A 365 -16.02 -26.14 -8.68
C GLU A 365 -15.23 -27.38 -9.08
N ILE A 366 -13.90 -27.33 -9.03
CA ILE A 366 -13.03 -28.50 -9.27
C ILE A 366 -13.29 -29.62 -8.26
N LYS A 367 -13.67 -29.27 -7.03
CA LYS A 367 -14.07 -30.22 -5.97
C LYS A 367 -15.53 -30.67 -6.08
N GLY A 368 -16.25 -30.27 -7.13
CA GLY A 368 -17.67 -30.60 -7.34
C GLY A 368 -18.66 -29.73 -6.58
N ILE A 369 -18.20 -28.68 -5.91
CA ILE A 369 -19.02 -27.76 -5.11
C ILE A 369 -19.30 -26.50 -5.95
N LYS A 370 -20.56 -26.31 -6.35
CA LYS A 370 -20.98 -25.14 -7.14
C LYS A 370 -21.61 -24.10 -6.22
N LEU A 371 -20.93 -22.97 -6.04
CA LEU A 371 -21.43 -21.82 -5.30
C LEU A 371 -21.32 -20.57 -6.17
N THR A 372 -22.24 -19.62 -5.99
CA THR A 372 -22.11 -18.27 -6.53
C THR A 372 -21.11 -17.46 -5.69
N GLN A 373 -20.64 -16.32 -6.22
CA GLN A 373 -19.77 -15.42 -5.48
C GLN A 373 -20.41 -14.94 -4.18
N MET A 374 -21.71 -14.61 -4.19
CA MET A 374 -22.45 -14.19 -3.00
C MET A 374 -22.54 -15.29 -1.96
N GLN A 375 -22.82 -16.53 -2.38
CA GLN A 375 -22.83 -17.67 -1.46
C GLN A 375 -21.46 -17.91 -0.82
N ILE A 376 -20.36 -17.73 -1.57
CA ILE A 376 -19.02 -17.82 -0.98
C ILE A 376 -18.84 -16.78 0.13
N LEU A 377 -19.29 -15.54 -0.08
CA LEU A 377 -19.22 -14.49 0.95
C LEU A 377 -20.07 -14.85 2.18
N GLU A 378 -21.30 -15.34 1.99
CA GLU A 378 -22.18 -15.80 3.07
C GLU A 378 -21.53 -16.95 3.88
N TRP A 379 -20.89 -17.90 3.19
CA TRP A 379 -20.11 -18.94 3.85
C TRP A 379 -18.95 -18.36 4.65
N LEU A 380 -18.15 -17.47 4.07
CA LEU A 380 -17.02 -16.83 4.79
C LEU A 380 -17.49 -16.11 6.05
N ASP A 381 -18.64 -15.43 6.00
CA ASP A 381 -19.25 -14.79 7.17
C ASP A 381 -19.65 -15.82 8.24
N LEU A 382 -20.25 -16.95 7.86
CA LEU A 382 -20.59 -18.01 8.80
C LEU A 382 -19.35 -18.65 9.45
N LEU A 383 -18.32 -18.93 8.65
CA LEU A 383 -17.07 -19.56 9.14
C LEU A 383 -16.29 -18.61 10.06
N THR A 384 -16.29 -17.30 9.77
CA THR A 384 -15.60 -16.30 10.60
C THR A 384 -16.36 -16.01 11.90
N ASN A 385 -17.69 -16.11 11.90
CA ASN A 385 -18.54 -15.89 13.07
C ASN A 385 -18.81 -17.15 13.92
N THR A 386 -17.99 -18.21 13.79
CA THR A 386 -18.17 -19.44 14.57
C THR A 386 -16.91 -19.81 15.36
N GLN A 387 -17.03 -19.94 16.68
CA GLN A 387 -15.95 -20.36 17.59
C GLN A 387 -16.39 -21.57 18.42
N ALA A 388 -15.45 -22.46 18.73
CA ALA A 388 -15.71 -23.62 19.58
C ALA A 388 -15.85 -23.24 21.07
N ASN A 389 -15.07 -22.27 21.55
CA ASN A 389 -15.15 -21.70 22.91
C ASN A 389 -14.60 -20.27 22.91
N GLU A 390 -14.75 -19.54 24.01
CA GLU A 390 -14.31 -18.14 24.16
C GLU A 390 -12.79 -17.91 24.00
N LYS A 391 -11.97 -18.95 24.19
CA LYS A 391 -10.50 -18.86 24.10
C LYS A 391 -9.94 -19.29 22.75
N ASP A 392 -10.74 -20.00 21.96
CA ASP A 392 -10.35 -20.53 20.67
C ASP A 392 -10.53 -19.50 19.57
N GLN A 393 -9.71 -19.62 18.53
CA GLN A 393 -9.87 -18.83 17.33
C GLN A 393 -11.11 -19.30 16.55
N ALA A 394 -11.69 -18.40 15.76
CA ALA A 394 -12.80 -18.72 14.86
C ALA A 394 -12.49 -19.91 13.92
N PHE A 395 -13.55 -20.54 13.43
CA PHE A 395 -13.52 -21.60 12.43
C PHE A 395 -12.87 -21.12 11.11
N LEU A 396 -12.76 -19.83 10.86
CA LEU A 396 -11.83 -19.30 9.87
C LEU A 396 -11.49 -17.88 10.29
N LYS A 397 -10.30 -17.64 10.85
CA LYS A 397 -9.87 -16.26 11.10
C LYS A 397 -9.42 -15.65 9.79
N LEU A 398 -10.16 -14.66 9.29
CA LEU A 398 -10.03 -14.15 7.92
C LEU A 398 -9.70 -12.65 7.91
N ARG A 399 -9.04 -12.23 6.84
CA ARG A 399 -8.99 -10.82 6.41
C ARG A 399 -9.43 -10.75 4.96
N GLY A 400 -10.39 -9.87 4.70
CA GLY A 400 -10.78 -9.48 3.35
C GLY A 400 -10.13 -8.15 2.96
N HIS A 401 -9.64 -8.06 1.74
CA HIS A 401 -9.16 -6.84 1.12
C HIS A 401 -10.12 -6.46 0.00
N PHE A 402 -10.76 -5.30 0.16
CA PHE A 402 -11.71 -4.76 -0.82
C PHE A 402 -11.03 -3.59 -1.53
N MET A 403 -10.74 -3.79 -2.82
CA MET A 403 -10.05 -2.79 -3.63
C MET A 403 -11.04 -2.06 -4.50
N GLN A 404 -11.19 -0.76 -4.23
CA GLN A 404 -11.96 0.14 -5.07
C GLN A 404 -11.11 0.61 -6.25
N ARG A 405 -11.72 0.66 -7.43
CA ARG A 405 -11.10 1.28 -8.61
C ARG A 405 -11.17 2.81 -8.50
N ILE A 406 -10.06 3.47 -8.82
CA ILE A 406 -10.05 4.93 -9.03
C ILE A 406 -10.77 5.26 -10.33
N THR A 407 -11.38 6.45 -10.38
CA THR A 407 -12.09 6.90 -11.59
C THR A 407 -11.12 7.76 -12.39
N GLN A 408 -10.48 7.18 -13.40
CA GLN A 408 -9.51 7.89 -14.25
C GLN A 408 -10.16 8.69 -15.38
N GLY A 409 -11.50 8.70 -15.43
CA GLY A 409 -12.29 9.35 -16.45
C GLY A 409 -13.65 8.69 -16.56
N LEU A 410 -14.47 9.26 -17.43
CA LEU A 410 -15.66 8.60 -17.96
C LEU A 410 -15.52 8.59 -19.47
N TRP A 411 -16.14 7.63 -20.13
CA TRP A 411 -16.02 7.48 -21.57
C TRP A 411 -17.39 7.31 -22.19
N SER A 412 -17.64 7.98 -23.32
CA SER A 412 -18.92 7.92 -24.01
C SER A 412 -18.71 7.51 -25.46
N CYS A 413 -19.54 6.58 -25.93
CA CYS A 413 -19.70 6.35 -27.36
C CYS A 413 -20.11 7.65 -28.05
N ILE A 414 -19.55 7.93 -29.22
CA ILE A 414 -19.85 9.17 -29.96
C ILE A 414 -21.26 9.18 -30.54
N SER A 415 -21.89 8.02 -30.75
CA SER A 415 -23.13 7.89 -31.53
C SER A 415 -24.39 8.14 -30.70
N PRO A 416 -25.19 9.19 -31.03
CA PRO A 416 -26.48 9.42 -30.38
C PRO A 416 -27.51 8.33 -30.66
N ASP A 417 -27.35 7.51 -31.69
CA ASP A 417 -28.29 6.43 -32.03
C ASP A 417 -27.79 5.04 -31.59
N CYS A 418 -26.80 5.00 -30.68
CA CYS A 418 -26.24 3.78 -30.13
C CYS A 418 -27.33 2.82 -29.63
N GLU A 419 -27.41 1.62 -30.23
CA GLU A 419 -28.43 0.63 -29.90
C GLU A 419 -28.37 0.17 -28.44
N HIS A 420 -27.16 0.08 -27.87
CA HIS A 420 -26.95 -0.33 -26.48
C HIS A 420 -27.35 0.73 -25.45
N LYS A 421 -27.67 1.97 -25.86
CA LYS A 421 -28.17 2.99 -24.92
C LYS A 421 -29.69 2.96 -24.76
N LYS A 422 -30.42 2.38 -25.71
CA LYS A 422 -31.89 2.49 -25.82
C LYS A 422 -32.62 1.93 -24.59
N ASP A 423 -32.12 0.83 -24.04
CA ASP A 423 -32.70 0.15 -22.87
C ASP A 423 -32.05 0.59 -21.53
N THR A 424 -31.40 1.75 -21.52
CA THR A 424 -30.73 2.30 -20.32
C THR A 424 -31.30 3.67 -19.94
N GLU A 425 -30.89 4.17 -18.77
CA GLU A 425 -31.21 5.53 -18.32
C GLU A 425 -30.63 6.64 -19.24
N LEU A 426 -29.83 6.27 -20.24
CA LEU A 426 -29.23 7.18 -21.22
C LEU A 426 -30.07 7.36 -22.50
N LYS A 427 -31.33 6.93 -22.54
CA LYS A 427 -32.21 7.08 -23.72
C LYS A 427 -32.26 8.51 -24.30
N ASN A 428 -32.22 9.53 -23.42
CA ASN A 428 -32.24 10.95 -23.79
C ASN A 428 -30.85 11.60 -23.74
N TRP A 429 -29.78 10.81 -23.59
CA TRP A 429 -28.41 11.31 -23.56
C TRP A 429 -27.99 11.79 -24.95
N PRO A 430 -27.29 12.94 -25.08
CA PRO A 430 -26.90 13.48 -26.39
C PRO A 430 -25.88 12.63 -27.15
N TYR A 431 -25.20 11.71 -26.46
CA TYR A 431 -24.22 10.80 -27.05
C TYR A 431 -24.67 9.33 -26.91
N GLY A 432 -23.75 8.37 -27.08
CA GLY A 432 -24.02 6.94 -26.94
C GLY A 432 -23.93 6.41 -25.50
N LEU A 433 -23.73 5.09 -25.38
CA LEU A 433 -23.53 4.45 -24.07
C LEU A 433 -22.29 5.01 -23.36
N VAL A 434 -22.40 5.19 -22.04
CA VAL A 434 -21.32 5.72 -21.18
C VAL A 434 -20.71 4.58 -20.36
N TYR A 435 -19.40 4.65 -20.15
CA TYR A 435 -18.57 3.67 -19.46
C TYR A 435 -17.72 4.31 -18.37
N ALA A 436 -17.53 3.57 -17.27
CA ALA A 436 -16.64 3.94 -16.17
C ALA A 436 -15.20 3.42 -16.34
N ASN A 437 -14.93 2.64 -17.39
CA ASN A 437 -13.59 2.17 -17.73
C ASN A 437 -13.21 2.63 -19.14
N GLN A 438 -11.91 2.84 -19.35
CA GLN A 438 -11.39 3.18 -20.66
C GLN A 438 -11.59 2.02 -21.64
N ARG A 439 -12.17 2.32 -22.80
CA ARG A 439 -12.26 1.40 -23.93
C ARG A 439 -12.25 2.20 -25.23
N GLN A 440 -11.69 1.63 -26.30
CA GLN A 440 -11.55 2.34 -27.57
C GLN A 440 -12.84 2.36 -28.40
N HIS A 441 -13.62 1.28 -28.34
CA HIS A 441 -14.84 1.11 -29.12
C HIS A 441 -15.99 0.65 -28.24
N CYS A 442 -17.19 1.13 -28.57
CA CYS A 442 -18.46 0.67 -28.02
C CYS A 442 -18.81 -0.69 -28.63
N ASP A 443 -19.69 -1.46 -27.98
CA ASP A 443 -20.15 -2.75 -28.53
C ASP A 443 -20.93 -2.60 -29.85
N CYS A 444 -21.45 -1.40 -30.15
CA CYS A 444 -22.03 -1.12 -31.47
C CYS A 444 -20.97 -0.92 -32.56
N GLY A 445 -19.68 -0.83 -32.23
CA GLY A 445 -18.57 -0.57 -33.14
C GLY A 445 -18.07 0.87 -33.19
N ALA A 446 -18.87 1.84 -32.68
CA ALA A 446 -18.50 3.25 -32.73
C ALA A 446 -17.35 3.62 -31.77
N PRO A 447 -16.51 4.59 -32.13
CA PRO A 447 -15.49 5.12 -31.24
C PRO A 447 -16.08 5.60 -29.92
N VAL A 448 -15.28 5.44 -28.88
CA VAL A 448 -15.58 5.93 -27.53
C VAL A 448 -14.55 7.00 -27.21
N LEU A 449 -15.00 8.14 -26.72
CA LEU A 449 -14.15 9.28 -26.35
C LEU A 449 -14.28 9.59 -24.86
N GLU A 450 -13.28 10.27 -24.31
CA GLU A 450 -13.35 10.71 -22.91
C GLU A 450 -14.44 11.77 -22.75
N LEU A 451 -15.24 11.63 -21.69
CA LEU A 451 -16.36 12.50 -21.35
C LEU A 451 -15.93 13.53 -20.30
N ALA A 452 -16.08 14.80 -20.65
CA ALA A 452 -15.80 15.94 -19.79
C ALA A 452 -17.04 16.82 -19.65
N PHE A 453 -17.10 17.63 -18.59
CA PHE A 453 -18.27 18.45 -18.26
C PHE A 453 -17.89 19.91 -18.14
N CYS A 454 -18.74 20.82 -18.63
CA CYS A 454 -18.51 22.24 -18.43
C CYS A 454 -18.44 22.61 -16.94
N LYS A 455 -17.44 23.43 -16.57
CA LYS A 455 -17.21 23.86 -15.19
C LYS A 455 -18.36 24.67 -14.57
N GLU A 456 -19.20 25.29 -15.40
CA GLU A 456 -20.29 26.16 -14.93
C GLU A 456 -21.67 25.47 -15.03
N CYS A 457 -22.03 24.98 -16.22
CA CYS A 457 -23.37 24.40 -16.45
C CYS A 457 -23.43 22.86 -16.41
N ASN A 458 -22.29 22.17 -16.27
CA ASN A 458 -22.19 20.70 -16.38
C ASN A 458 -22.62 20.11 -17.73
N GLU A 459 -22.61 20.88 -18.81
CA GLU A 459 -22.89 20.35 -20.15
C GLU A 459 -21.82 19.33 -20.58
N PRO A 460 -22.20 18.12 -21.03
CA PRO A 460 -21.25 17.11 -21.47
C PRO A 460 -20.58 17.47 -22.81
N HIS A 461 -19.27 17.19 -22.89
CA HIS A 461 -18.43 17.34 -24.07
C HIS A 461 -17.54 16.10 -24.22
N LEU A 462 -17.06 15.85 -25.43
CA LEU A 462 -16.14 14.75 -25.72
C LEU A 462 -14.73 15.28 -26.00
N LEU A 463 -13.73 14.63 -25.42
CA LEU A 463 -12.32 14.89 -25.67
C LEU A 463 -11.77 13.82 -26.61
N GLY A 464 -11.23 14.26 -27.74
CA GLY A 464 -10.63 13.38 -28.74
C GLY A 464 -9.48 14.05 -29.48
N ALA A 465 -8.90 13.35 -30.43
CA ALA A 465 -7.97 13.87 -31.40
C ALA A 465 -8.32 13.31 -32.78
N VAL A 466 -8.04 14.06 -33.82
CA VAL A 466 -8.08 13.56 -35.20
C VAL A 466 -6.63 13.32 -35.64
N ILE A 467 -6.34 12.12 -36.12
CA ILE A 467 -5.04 11.75 -36.68
C ILE A 467 -5.24 11.30 -38.13
N ASP A 468 -4.25 11.57 -38.97
CA ASP A 468 -4.20 11.04 -40.33
C ASP A 468 -3.68 9.59 -40.27
N VAL A 469 -4.50 8.64 -40.73
CA VAL A 469 -4.12 7.23 -40.93
C VAL A 469 -4.28 6.90 -42.41
N ASP A 470 -3.17 6.66 -43.10
CA ASP A 470 -3.16 6.27 -44.52
C ASP A 470 -3.88 7.25 -45.47
N GLY A 471 -3.93 8.55 -45.13
CA GLY A 471 -4.58 9.59 -45.92
C GLY A 471 -6.05 9.85 -45.54
N GLU A 472 -6.55 9.19 -44.50
CA GLU A 472 -7.89 9.38 -43.95
C GLU A 472 -7.82 9.92 -42.52
N ASP A 473 -8.53 11.03 -42.26
CA ASP A 473 -8.63 11.64 -40.94
C ASP A 473 -9.52 10.75 -40.04
N ARG A 474 -8.96 10.23 -38.96
CA ARG A 474 -9.64 9.33 -38.02
C ARG A 474 -9.70 9.89 -36.61
N LEU A 475 -10.87 9.78 -36.00
CA LEU A 475 -11.13 10.18 -34.61
C LEU A 475 -10.61 9.11 -33.63
N THR A 476 -9.85 9.57 -32.64
CA THR A 476 -9.18 8.73 -31.64
C THR A 476 -9.21 9.40 -30.26
N GLN A 477 -9.00 8.61 -29.20
CA GLN A 477 -8.84 9.13 -27.85
C GLN A 477 -7.53 9.90 -27.69
N THR A 478 -7.55 10.93 -26.84
CA THR A 478 -6.33 11.61 -26.43
C THR A 478 -5.51 10.69 -25.51
N VAL A 479 -4.27 10.36 -25.90
CA VAL A 479 -3.31 9.70 -25.01
C VAL A 479 -2.64 10.78 -24.18
N ASP A 480 -3.09 10.97 -22.94
CA ASP A 480 -2.28 11.66 -21.95
C ASP A 480 -1.26 10.67 -21.40
N GLY A 481 0.04 10.99 -21.54
CA GLY A 481 1.08 10.27 -20.80
C GLY A 481 0.76 10.33 -19.31
N TYR A 482 1.05 9.25 -18.57
CA TYR A 482 0.81 9.07 -17.14
C TYR A 482 0.73 10.42 -16.40
N LEU A 483 -0.49 10.89 -16.10
CA LEU A 483 -0.67 12.04 -15.23
C LEU A 483 -0.20 11.61 -13.85
N ASP A 484 0.74 12.35 -13.26
CA ASP A 484 1.05 12.19 -11.84
C ASP A 484 -0.18 12.62 -11.04
N GLU A 485 -0.96 11.65 -10.57
CA GLU A 485 -2.21 11.87 -9.85
C GLU A 485 -2.03 12.71 -8.57
N PHE A 486 -0.80 12.81 -8.03
CA PHE A 486 -0.48 13.64 -6.85
C PHE A 486 -0.06 15.07 -7.20
N SER A 487 0.25 15.37 -8.47
CA SER A 487 0.60 16.73 -8.90
C SER A 487 -0.56 17.72 -8.69
N LEU A 488 -1.80 17.24 -8.73
CA LEU A 488 -3.01 18.04 -8.50
C LEU A 488 -3.17 18.52 -7.04
N LEU A 489 -2.38 18.00 -6.09
CA LEU A 489 -2.36 18.47 -4.71
C LEU A 489 -1.35 19.60 -4.46
N GLN A 490 -0.49 19.96 -5.44
CA GLN A 490 0.58 20.94 -5.22
C GLN A 490 0.15 22.41 -5.35
N ASP A 491 -1.09 22.72 -5.71
CA ASP A 491 -1.52 24.11 -5.98
C ASP A 491 -2.45 24.71 -4.92
N GLN A 492 -2.22 24.47 -3.62
CA GLN A 492 -2.85 25.25 -2.54
C GLN A 492 -1.93 25.49 -1.33
N GLU A 493 -0.72 25.99 -1.56
CA GLU A 493 -0.03 26.83 -0.57
C GLU A 493 0.51 28.06 -1.30
N ASP A 494 -0.20 29.18 -1.21
CA ASP A 494 0.31 30.52 -1.57
C ASP A 494 1.46 30.87 -0.60
N ASP A 495 2.64 30.32 -0.84
CA ASP A 495 3.86 30.67 -0.11
C ASP A 495 4.68 31.63 -0.98
N GLU A 496 4.55 32.94 -0.72
CA GLU A 496 5.13 34.04 -1.51
C GLU A 496 6.69 34.10 -1.51
N ASP A 497 7.40 33.17 -0.83
CA ASP A 497 8.85 33.28 -0.62
C ASP A 497 9.70 32.03 -0.97
N ALA A 498 9.17 31.08 -1.77
CA ALA A 498 9.99 29.97 -2.27
C ALA A 498 10.83 30.37 -3.52
N PRO A 499 12.15 30.10 -3.57
CA PRO A 499 12.96 30.36 -4.76
C PRO A 499 12.47 29.47 -5.91
N LYS A 500 12.05 30.11 -7.02
CA LYS A 500 11.61 29.48 -8.27
C LYS A 500 12.70 28.53 -8.81
N GLN A 501 12.71 27.29 -8.37
CA GLN A 501 13.56 26.26 -8.94
C GLN A 501 12.96 25.77 -10.26
N ALA A 502 13.74 25.98 -11.31
CA ALA A 502 13.44 25.60 -12.67
C ALA A 502 13.21 24.09 -12.79
N SER A 503 11.95 23.71 -12.98
CA SER A 503 11.58 22.57 -13.81
C SER A 503 10.33 22.90 -14.65
N LYS A 504 10.30 24.13 -15.21
CA LYS A 504 9.59 24.33 -16.47
C LYS A 504 10.40 23.62 -17.56
N ARG A 505 10.25 22.29 -17.64
CA ARG A 505 10.35 21.68 -18.96
C ARG A 505 9.11 22.16 -19.69
N ASP A 506 9.32 23.03 -20.67
CA ASP A 506 8.28 23.47 -21.58
C ASP A 506 7.56 22.24 -22.15
N ILE A 507 6.33 22.00 -21.70
CA ILE A 507 5.40 21.00 -22.23
C ILE A 507 4.79 21.52 -23.56
N SER A 508 5.44 22.48 -24.22
CA SER A 508 4.90 23.15 -25.40
C SER A 508 5.47 22.66 -26.73
N GLU A 509 6.38 21.67 -26.77
CA GLU A 509 7.03 21.29 -28.04
C GLU A 509 7.07 19.79 -28.39
N GLU A 510 6.45 18.90 -27.61
CA GLU A 510 6.28 17.50 -28.02
C GLU A 510 4.83 17.04 -27.77
N ILE A 511 3.98 17.19 -28.80
CA ILE A 511 2.90 16.28 -29.25
C ILE A 511 2.10 17.06 -30.30
N ASN A 512 2.33 16.73 -31.57
CA ASN A 512 1.60 17.25 -32.71
C ASN A 512 0.22 16.55 -32.88
N ASN A 513 -0.49 16.26 -31.78
CA ASN A 513 -1.86 15.72 -31.81
C ASN A 513 -2.84 16.83 -31.46
N HIS A 514 -3.70 17.19 -32.41
CA HIS A 514 -4.72 18.22 -32.24
C HIS A 514 -5.79 17.71 -31.26
N LYS A 515 -5.65 18.00 -29.97
CA LYS A 515 -6.70 17.72 -28.98
C LYS A 515 -7.92 18.58 -29.32
N LEU A 516 -9.06 17.93 -29.58
CA LEU A 516 -10.34 18.53 -29.90
C LEU A 516 -11.29 18.38 -28.71
N LEU A 517 -11.94 19.49 -28.37
CA LEU A 517 -13.13 19.49 -27.54
C LEU A 517 -14.35 19.46 -28.47
N LEU A 518 -15.20 18.45 -28.34
CA LEU A 518 -16.30 18.17 -29.28
C LEU A 518 -17.65 18.25 -28.55
N SER A 519 -18.62 18.88 -29.19
CA SER A 519 -19.99 19.00 -28.70
C SER A 519 -21.01 18.53 -29.75
N HIS A 520 -22.20 18.16 -29.29
CA HIS A 520 -23.35 17.90 -30.16
C HIS A 520 -24.07 19.20 -30.59
N TYR A 521 -23.84 20.31 -29.88
CA TYR A 521 -24.39 21.61 -30.26
C TYR A 521 -23.59 22.24 -31.39
N LYS A 522 -24.30 22.87 -32.34
CA LYS A 522 -23.69 23.62 -33.42
C LYS A 522 -22.95 24.84 -32.88
N THR A 523 -21.64 24.89 -33.10
CA THR A 523 -20.78 26.02 -32.75
C THR A 523 -20.39 26.84 -33.99
N SER A 524 -19.67 27.94 -33.78
CA SER A 524 -19.04 28.72 -34.86
C SER A 524 -17.77 28.07 -35.44
N HIS A 525 -17.33 26.93 -34.90
CA HIS A 525 -16.12 26.23 -35.32
C HIS A 525 -16.43 25.08 -36.28
N ARG A 526 -15.38 24.36 -36.73
CA ARG A 526 -15.49 23.25 -37.69
C ARG A 526 -16.45 22.17 -37.20
N ALA A 527 -17.35 21.75 -38.08
CA ALA A 527 -18.13 20.53 -37.93
C ALA A 527 -17.34 19.36 -38.50
N TYR A 528 -17.28 18.26 -37.76
CA TYR A 528 -16.71 16.99 -38.16
C TYR A 528 -17.83 15.99 -38.35
N ASN A 529 -17.80 15.25 -39.45
CA ASN A 529 -18.79 14.23 -39.76
C ASN A 529 -18.08 12.89 -39.78
N PHE A 530 -18.53 11.94 -38.98
CA PHE A 530 -17.88 10.65 -38.81
C PHE A 530 -18.81 9.51 -39.23
N ASP A 531 -18.22 8.49 -39.85
CA ASP A 531 -18.86 7.20 -40.06
C ASP A 531 -18.93 6.39 -38.74
N LYS A 532 -19.32 5.11 -38.85
CA LYS A 532 -19.42 4.22 -37.69
C LYS A 532 -18.07 3.87 -37.07
N GLU A 533 -16.99 3.94 -37.83
CA GLU A 533 -15.64 3.51 -37.45
C GLU A 533 -14.78 4.67 -36.92
N GLY A 534 -15.29 5.90 -37.06
CA GLY A 534 -14.65 7.13 -36.63
C GLY A 534 -13.85 7.82 -37.73
N ASN A 535 -13.98 7.40 -38.98
CA ASN A 535 -13.32 8.07 -40.10
C ASN A 535 -14.13 9.30 -40.50
N GLU A 536 -13.45 10.41 -40.78
CA GLU A 536 -14.10 11.62 -41.25
C GLU A 536 -14.61 11.42 -42.67
N THR A 537 -15.91 11.64 -42.87
CA THR A 537 -16.58 11.43 -44.15
C THR A 537 -17.35 12.68 -44.59
N TYR A 538 -17.88 12.64 -45.81
CA TYR A 538 -18.85 13.63 -46.25
C TYR A 538 -20.14 13.50 -45.43
N LYS A 539 -20.83 14.62 -45.22
CA LYS A 539 -22.02 14.70 -44.37
C LYS A 539 -23.13 13.71 -44.77
N GLU A 540 -23.26 13.40 -46.07
CA GLU A 540 -24.28 12.49 -46.61
C GLU A 540 -24.06 11.03 -46.19
N ASP A 541 -22.81 10.64 -45.93
CA ASP A 541 -22.41 9.28 -45.56
C ASP A 541 -22.14 9.15 -44.04
N SER A 542 -22.31 10.23 -43.29
CA SER A 542 -21.98 10.29 -41.86
C SER A 542 -23.12 9.80 -40.97
N ILE A 543 -22.75 9.16 -39.86
CA ILE A 543 -23.68 8.70 -38.83
C ILE A 543 -23.69 9.68 -37.65
N VAL A 544 -22.60 10.42 -37.44
CA VAL A 544 -22.45 11.34 -36.32
C VAL A 544 -21.83 12.65 -36.79
N THR A 545 -22.46 13.79 -36.47
CA THR A 545 -21.85 15.11 -36.61
C THR A 545 -21.49 15.66 -35.23
N LEU A 546 -20.22 16.04 -35.05
CA LEU A 546 -19.72 16.70 -33.84
C LEU A 546 -19.13 18.05 -34.20
N TYR A 547 -19.27 19.03 -33.32
CA TYR A 547 -18.77 20.38 -33.53
C TYR A 547 -17.59 20.66 -32.61
N ALA A 548 -16.49 21.15 -33.16
CA ALA A 548 -15.37 21.57 -32.34
C ALA A 548 -15.74 22.77 -31.47
N CYS A 549 -15.11 22.82 -30.31
CA CYS A 549 -15.20 23.91 -29.35
C CYS A 549 -13.77 24.37 -29.09
N ALA A 550 -13.56 25.68 -29.02
CA ALA A 550 -12.26 26.23 -28.63
C ALA A 550 -12.18 26.31 -27.09
N SER A 551 -12.15 27.52 -26.56
CA SER A 551 -12.03 27.81 -25.13
C SER A 551 -13.37 28.08 -24.44
N SER A 552 -14.51 27.77 -25.08
CA SER A 552 -15.86 28.04 -24.55
C SER A 552 -16.73 26.79 -24.47
N CYS A 553 -17.70 26.82 -23.57
CA CYS A 553 -18.79 25.85 -23.53
C CYS A 553 -19.68 25.99 -24.77
N ALA A 554 -20.11 24.86 -25.34
CA ALA A 554 -20.99 24.86 -26.51
C ALA A 554 -22.49 24.97 -26.17
N ALA A 555 -22.88 24.89 -24.89
CA ALA A 555 -24.27 25.05 -24.49
C ALA A 555 -24.76 26.47 -24.83
N PRO A 556 -25.90 26.62 -25.55
CA PRO A 556 -26.39 27.92 -26.00
C PRO A 556 -26.59 28.96 -24.89
N ASP A 557 -27.00 28.52 -23.70
CA ASP A 557 -27.35 29.39 -22.58
C ASP A 557 -26.24 29.52 -21.52
N CYS A 558 -25.06 28.90 -21.74
CA CYS A 558 -23.98 28.91 -20.75
C CYS A 558 -23.05 30.12 -20.89
N GLY A 559 -22.49 30.34 -22.09
CA GLY A 559 -21.56 31.46 -22.35
C GLY A 559 -20.19 31.36 -21.65
N PHE A 560 -19.94 30.34 -20.83
CA PHE A 560 -18.66 30.16 -20.13
C PHE A 560 -17.48 30.03 -21.09
N THR A 561 -16.43 30.83 -20.86
CA THR A 561 -15.20 30.84 -21.66
C THR A 561 -13.99 31.01 -20.77
N THR A 562 -12.90 30.28 -21.02
CA THR A 562 -11.65 30.45 -20.29
C THR A 562 -10.85 31.63 -20.83
N THR A 563 -10.30 32.44 -19.92
CA THR A 563 -9.56 33.67 -20.26
C THR A 563 -8.04 33.48 -20.31
N LYS A 564 -7.53 32.37 -19.77
CA LYS A 564 -6.09 32.05 -19.71
C LYS A 564 -5.70 31.03 -20.79
N PRO A 565 -4.61 31.26 -21.56
CA PRO A 565 -4.08 30.26 -22.50
C PRO A 565 -3.77 28.93 -21.78
N GLY A 566 -4.22 27.82 -22.35
CA GLY A 566 -3.99 26.47 -21.81
C GLY A 566 -5.01 25.96 -20.79
N GLN A 567 -6.00 26.78 -20.38
CA GLN A 567 -7.08 26.31 -19.51
C GLN A 567 -8.28 25.78 -20.30
N SER A 568 -8.71 24.56 -19.99
CA SER A 568 -9.91 23.94 -20.56
C SER A 568 -11.20 24.48 -19.91
N PRO A 569 -12.26 24.77 -20.69
CA PRO A 569 -13.59 25.16 -20.19
C PRO A 569 -14.36 23.99 -19.56
N VAL A 570 -13.84 22.77 -19.71
CA VAL A 570 -14.41 21.55 -19.15
C VAL A 570 -13.50 20.93 -18.10
N GLU A 571 -14.10 20.26 -17.15
CA GLU A 571 -13.46 19.38 -16.17
C GLU A 571 -13.59 17.93 -16.60
N ARG A 572 -12.49 17.21 -16.48
CA ARG A 572 -12.44 15.76 -16.68
C ARG A 572 -13.04 15.07 -15.46
N SER A 573 -13.65 13.92 -15.69
CA SER A 573 -14.30 13.13 -14.62
C SER A 573 -13.28 12.27 -13.87
N ILE A 574 -12.26 12.90 -13.28
CA ILE A 574 -11.17 12.21 -12.59
C ILE A 574 -11.38 12.30 -11.08
N LEU A 575 -11.49 11.14 -10.44
CA LEU A 575 -11.40 10.97 -9.00
C LEU A 575 -10.17 10.10 -8.73
N GLY A 576 -9.03 10.74 -8.51
CA GLY A 576 -7.77 10.06 -8.22
C GLY A 576 -7.63 9.66 -6.75
N ALA A 577 -6.53 8.97 -6.43
CA ALA A 577 -6.22 8.57 -5.06
C ALA A 577 -6.27 9.74 -4.04
N PRO A 578 -5.78 10.97 -4.36
CA PRO A 578 -5.91 12.13 -3.47
C PRO A 578 -7.34 12.43 -3.02
N PHE A 579 -8.30 12.49 -3.95
CA PHE A 579 -9.70 12.78 -3.62
C PHE A 579 -10.27 11.71 -2.69
N TYR A 580 -10.02 10.44 -3.00
CA TYR A 580 -10.51 9.34 -2.17
C TYR A 580 -9.90 9.37 -0.78
N VAL A 581 -8.59 9.59 -0.66
CA VAL A 581 -7.88 9.60 0.64
C VAL A 581 -8.25 10.82 1.49
N THR A 582 -8.41 12.00 0.88
CA THR A 582 -8.59 13.26 1.62
C THR A 582 -10.05 13.64 1.85
N GLN A 583 -10.97 13.21 0.99
CA GLN A 583 -12.38 13.60 1.04
C GLN A 583 -13.29 12.40 1.29
N ALA A 584 -13.23 11.39 0.41
CA ALA A 584 -14.21 10.30 0.42
C ALA A 584 -14.05 9.37 1.62
N ILE A 585 -12.83 8.87 1.88
CA ILE A 585 -12.56 7.93 2.98
C ILE A 585 -12.89 8.54 4.34
N PRO A 586 -12.44 9.77 4.69
CA PRO A 586 -12.84 10.40 5.94
C PRO A 586 -14.36 10.50 6.10
N SER A 587 -15.07 10.91 5.05
CA SER A 587 -16.52 11.01 5.05
C SER A 587 -17.21 9.66 5.27
N VAL A 588 -16.69 8.58 4.69
CA VAL A 588 -17.24 7.22 4.89
C VAL A 588 -16.94 6.73 6.31
N LEU A 589 -15.72 6.95 6.80
CA LEU A 589 -15.29 6.52 8.13
C LEU A 589 -16.07 7.19 9.26
N GLU A 590 -16.60 8.40 9.05
CA GLU A 590 -17.52 9.05 10.02
C GLU A 590 -18.77 8.21 10.33
N PHE A 591 -19.20 7.36 9.39
CA PHE A 591 -20.36 6.47 9.56
C PHE A 591 -19.96 5.06 9.98
N CYS A 592 -18.66 4.74 10.03
CA CYS A 592 -18.20 3.48 10.58
C CYS A 592 -18.25 3.52 12.12
N PRO A 593 -18.70 2.44 12.79
CA PRO A 593 -18.65 2.37 14.24
C PRO A 593 -17.21 2.58 14.73
N GLN A 594 -17.04 3.39 15.78
CA GLN A 594 -15.73 3.58 16.38
C GLN A 594 -15.22 2.23 16.88
N ILE A 595 -14.07 1.80 16.35
CA ILE A 595 -13.36 0.62 16.84
C ILE A 595 -12.93 0.93 18.27
N SER A 596 -13.43 0.17 19.25
CA SER A 596 -13.00 0.35 20.64
C SER A 596 -11.56 -0.16 20.81
N GLU A 597 -10.86 0.29 21.86
CA GLU A 597 -9.54 -0.29 22.21
C GLU A 597 -9.61 -1.78 22.54
N GLU A 598 -10.80 -2.31 22.85
CA GLU A 598 -11.04 -3.74 23.05
C GLU A 598 -11.12 -4.50 21.71
N ASP A 599 -11.69 -3.89 20.67
CA ASP A 599 -11.84 -4.48 19.33
C ASP A 599 -10.53 -4.54 18.51
N LEU A 600 -9.50 -3.78 18.91
CA LEU A 600 -8.16 -3.80 18.29
C LEU A 600 -7.27 -4.98 18.76
N GLN A 601 -7.78 -5.83 19.66
CA GLN A 601 -7.12 -7.05 20.15
C GLN A 601 -7.36 -8.23 19.21
#